data_AF-A0A4Y2K2A5-F1
#
_entry.id   AF-A0A4Y2K2A5-F1
#
_cell.length_a   1.000
_cell.length_b   1.000
_cell.length_c   1.000
_cell.angle_alpha   90.00
_cell.angle_beta   90.00
_cell.angle_gamma   90.00
#
_symmetry.space_group_name_H-M   'P 1'
#
loop_
_entity.id
_entity.type
_entity.pdbx_description
1 polymer ?
#
loop_
_entity_poly.entity_id
_entity_poly.type
_entity_poly.pdbx_seq_one_letter_code
_entity_poly.pdbx_strand_id
1 'polypeptide(L)'
;MVCTDSLFLVEFGGNSHFRIGVALVHVADLAKRQPGTLNLARWKNTANRILSLYISASNELITLVVFILRVYAPSWFRIKVHHSIKDGARHLWHFIRSSRYLPKKYRNIIEPVISPNTYFAAPENLILALSTDERCHIRTLAARRIIKAREIGPEFNVVRRFVIPAVNFRATDYVDLID
;
A
#
# COMPACT_ATOMS: atom_id res chain seq x y z
N MET A 1 -35.37 -4.74 28.66
CA MET A 1 -34.59 -3.67 28.00
C MET A 1 -33.18 -4.22 27.81
N VAL A 2 -32.97 -4.99 26.74
CA VAL A 2 -31.77 -5.84 26.60
C VAL A 2 -30.69 -5.06 25.87
N CYS A 3 -29.59 -4.83 26.57
CA CYS A 3 -28.30 -4.46 26.01
C CYS A 3 -27.76 -5.70 25.27
N THR A 4 -27.67 -5.67 23.94
CA THR A 4 -26.95 -6.69 23.17
C THR A 4 -25.66 -6.09 22.65
N ASP A 5 -24.59 -6.29 23.42
CA ASP A 5 -23.21 -6.07 23.00
C ASP A 5 -22.89 -6.97 21.81
N SER A 6 -22.76 -6.38 20.63
CA SER A 6 -22.33 -7.09 19.42
C SER A 6 -20.80 -7.12 19.40
N LEU A 7 -20.20 -8.21 19.89
CA LEU A 7 -18.76 -8.44 19.77
C LEU A 7 -18.42 -8.98 18.36
N PHE A 8 -17.62 -8.22 17.60
CA PHE A 8 -17.01 -8.68 16.35
C PHE A 8 -15.64 -9.31 16.67
N LEU A 9 -15.49 -10.62 16.46
CA LEU A 9 -14.21 -11.31 16.60
C LEU A 9 -13.53 -11.48 15.22
N VAL A 10 -12.26 -11.09 15.16
CA VAL A 10 -11.35 -11.28 14.01
C VAL A 10 -10.23 -12.20 14.46
N GLU A 11 -10.18 -13.43 13.95
CA GLU A 11 -9.05 -14.36 14.18
C GLU A 11 -8.07 -14.35 13.00
N PHE A 12 -6.78 -14.36 13.32
CA PHE A 12 -5.67 -14.39 12.37
C PHE A 12 -5.04 -15.80 12.33
N GLY A 13 -5.45 -16.63 11.37
CA GLY A 13 -4.85 -17.95 11.11
C GLY A 13 -3.86 -17.91 9.95
N GLY A 14 -2.66 -18.50 10.14
CA GLY A 14 -1.41 -18.31 9.40
C GLY A 14 -1.32 -18.76 7.93
N ASN A 15 -2.38 -18.64 7.13
CA ASN A 15 -2.32 -18.76 5.67
C ASN A 15 -3.36 -17.84 5.03
N SER A 16 -3.12 -16.52 5.05
CA SER A 16 -3.83 -15.50 4.24
C SER A 16 -5.36 -15.63 4.14
N HIS A 17 -6.04 -16.13 5.18
CA HIS A 17 -7.48 -16.28 5.22
C HIS A 17 -8.06 -15.37 6.31
N PHE A 18 -8.72 -14.29 5.86
CA PHE A 18 -9.49 -13.37 6.70
C PHE A 18 -10.97 -13.75 6.66
N ARG A 19 -11.65 -13.81 7.82
CA ARG A 19 -13.09 -14.09 7.90
C ARG A 19 -13.79 -13.15 8.90
N ILE A 20 -14.85 -12.48 8.44
CA ILE A 20 -15.75 -11.67 9.28
C ILE A 20 -17.16 -12.25 9.13
N GLY A 21 -17.80 -12.56 10.26
CA GLY A 21 -19.20 -12.99 10.33
C GLY A 21 -19.94 -12.22 11.42
N VAL A 22 -21.18 -11.81 11.14
CA VAL A 22 -22.13 -11.30 12.15
C VAL A 22 -22.99 -12.48 12.59
N ALA A 23 -23.02 -12.77 13.90
CA ALA A 23 -23.80 -13.87 14.45
C ALA A 23 -24.85 -13.35 15.45
N LEU A 24 -26.12 -13.61 15.16
CA LEU A 24 -27.19 -13.69 16.16
C LEU A 24 -27.59 -15.17 16.31
N VAL A 25 -26.65 -16.08 16.58
CA VAL A 25 -26.95 -17.50 16.83
C VAL A 25 -25.89 -18.11 17.76
N HIS A 26 -26.35 -18.91 18.72
CA HIS A 26 -25.62 -19.69 19.71
C HIS A 26 -24.30 -20.29 19.18
N VAL A 27 -23.19 -20.03 19.90
CA VAL A 27 -21.78 -20.25 19.53
C VAL A 27 -21.41 -21.71 19.16
N ALA A 28 -22.17 -22.71 19.62
CA ALA A 28 -21.80 -24.12 19.49
C ALA A 28 -21.99 -24.73 18.07
N ASP A 29 -22.88 -24.17 17.25
CA ASP A 29 -23.22 -24.74 15.92
C ASP A 29 -22.38 -24.17 14.77
N LEU A 30 -21.52 -23.18 15.04
CA LEU A 30 -20.69 -22.53 14.02
C LEU A 30 -19.49 -23.40 13.59
N ALA A 31 -18.93 -24.20 14.50
CA ALA A 31 -17.78 -25.05 14.21
C ALA A 31 -18.08 -26.16 13.19
N LYS A 32 -19.35 -26.52 13.02
CA LYS A 32 -19.79 -27.63 12.14
C LYS A 32 -20.16 -27.17 10.73
N ARG A 33 -20.23 -25.85 10.46
CA ARG A 33 -20.63 -25.32 9.16
C ARG A 33 -19.43 -25.22 8.23
N GLN A 34 -19.46 -26.01 7.15
CA GLN A 34 -18.56 -25.81 6.02
C GLN A 34 -19.08 -24.64 5.18
N PRO A 35 -18.34 -23.52 5.08
CA PRO A 35 -18.75 -22.41 4.24
C PRO A 35 -18.63 -22.82 2.77
N GLY A 36 -19.71 -22.60 2.00
CA GLY A 36 -19.74 -22.88 0.57
C GLY A 36 -18.79 -22.00 -0.24
N THR A 37 -18.74 -22.26 -1.55
CA THR A 37 -17.82 -21.61 -2.50
C THR A 37 -17.84 -20.08 -2.38
N LEU A 38 -16.65 -19.49 -2.24
CA LEU A 38 -16.43 -18.05 -2.10
C LEU A 38 -16.94 -17.31 -3.34
N ASN A 39 -18.04 -16.57 -3.17
CA ASN A 39 -18.60 -15.74 -4.23
C ASN A 39 -18.10 -14.29 -4.07
N LEU A 40 -17.28 -13.84 -5.03
CA LEU A 40 -16.70 -12.49 -5.05
C LEU A 40 -17.75 -11.37 -5.03
N ALA A 41 -18.92 -11.59 -5.64
CA ALA A 41 -20.01 -10.61 -5.64
C ALA A 41 -20.61 -10.44 -4.24
N ARG A 42 -20.75 -11.53 -3.49
CA ARG A 42 -21.23 -11.48 -2.09
C ARG A 42 -20.22 -10.74 -1.20
N TRP A 43 -18.93 -10.97 -1.41
CA TRP A 43 -17.88 -10.25 -0.68
C TRP A 43 -17.91 -8.74 -0.94
N LYS A 44 -18.02 -8.34 -2.21
CA LYS A 44 -18.18 -6.91 -2.59
C LYS A 44 -19.42 -6.28 -1.96
N ASN A 45 -20.55 -6.97 -1.95
CA ASN A 45 -21.79 -6.45 -1.36
C ASN A 45 -21.70 -6.33 0.16
N THR A 46 -21.08 -7.29 0.84
CA THR A 46 -20.85 -7.23 2.29
C THR A 46 -19.87 -6.10 2.65
N ALA A 47 -18.77 -5.96 1.89
CA ALA A 47 -17.83 -4.85 2.08
C ALA A 47 -18.52 -3.49 1.89
N ASN A 48 -19.35 -3.34 0.86
CA ASN A 48 -20.12 -2.12 0.61
C ASN A 48 -21.12 -1.82 1.74
N ARG A 49 -21.82 -2.83 2.27
CA ARG A 49 -22.74 -2.66 3.41
C ARG A 49 -22.02 -2.22 4.67
N ILE A 50 -20.89 -2.84 4.97
CA ILE A 50 -20.03 -2.47 6.11
C ILE A 50 -19.53 -1.04 5.94
N LEU A 51 -19.11 -0.67 4.72
CA LEU A 51 -18.69 0.69 4.39
C LEU A 51 -19.79 1.72 4.66
N SER A 52 -21.02 1.46 4.20
CA SER A 52 -22.16 2.36 4.43
C SER A 52 -22.50 2.52 5.91
N LEU A 53 -22.48 1.43 6.68
CA LEU A 53 -22.69 1.49 8.14
C LEU A 53 -21.64 2.35 8.84
N TYR A 54 -20.39 2.27 8.38
CA TYR A 54 -19.29 3.04 8.95
C TYR A 54 -19.30 4.52 8.56
N ILE A 55 -19.74 4.86 7.35
CA ILE A 55 -19.93 6.25 6.92
C ILE A 55 -20.97 6.97 7.80
N SER A 56 -22.01 6.27 8.27
CA SER A 56 -23.04 6.86 9.13
C SER A 56 -22.61 7.11 10.59
N ALA A 57 -21.45 6.61 11.02
CA ALA A 57 -21.09 6.56 12.44
C ALA A 57 -20.14 7.68 12.91
N SER A 58 -19.22 8.18 12.07
CA SER A 58 -18.30 9.26 12.46
C SER A 58 -17.61 9.96 11.27
N ASN A 59 -17.25 11.24 11.47
CA ASN A 59 -16.53 12.05 10.48
C ASN A 59 -15.11 11.52 10.21
N GLU A 60 -14.48 10.89 11.21
CA GLU A 60 -13.18 10.22 11.08
C GLU A 60 -13.26 9.02 10.14
N LEU A 61 -14.33 8.22 10.23
CA LEU A 61 -14.51 7.08 9.33
C LEU A 61 -14.81 7.49 7.90
N ILE A 62 -15.55 8.58 7.68
CA ILE A 62 -15.72 9.14 6.33
C ILE A 62 -14.34 9.44 5.72
N THR A 63 -13.42 10.01 6.50
CA THR A 63 -12.06 10.31 6.03
C THR A 63 -11.29 9.04 5.63
N LEU A 64 -11.42 7.96 6.42
CA LEU A 64 -10.79 6.67 6.13
C LEU A 64 -11.37 6.02 4.87
N VAL A 65 -12.70 6.05 4.70
CA VAL A 65 -13.35 5.54 3.47
C VAL A 65 -12.89 6.34 2.24
N VAL A 66 -12.86 7.66 2.35
CA VAL A 66 -12.37 8.52 1.26
C VAL A 66 -10.90 8.21 0.96
N PHE A 67 -10.07 7.93 1.96
CA PHE A 67 -8.69 7.48 1.75
C PHE A 67 -8.59 6.15 1.00
N ILE A 68 -9.41 5.17 1.36
CA ILE A 68 -9.43 3.88 0.66
C ILE A 68 -9.81 4.07 -0.81
N LEU A 69 -10.84 4.86 -1.08
CA LEU A 69 -11.34 5.07 -2.44
C LEU A 69 -10.39 5.93 -3.29
N ARG A 70 -9.75 6.95 -2.71
CA ARG A 70 -8.92 7.90 -3.47
C ARG A 70 -7.45 7.50 -3.57
N VAL A 71 -6.90 6.84 -2.56
CA VAL A 71 -5.47 6.52 -2.48
C VAL A 71 -5.25 5.04 -2.67
N TYR A 72 -5.88 4.22 -1.82
CA TYR A 72 -5.55 2.81 -1.74
C TYR A 72 -6.03 2.02 -2.96
N ALA A 73 -7.29 2.13 -3.34
CA ALA A 73 -7.86 1.38 -4.45
C ALA A 73 -7.19 1.71 -5.80
N PRO A 74 -6.96 3.00 -6.18
CA PRO A 74 -6.24 3.32 -7.41
C PRO A 74 -4.79 2.84 -7.39
N SER A 75 -4.09 2.99 -6.26
CA SER A 75 -2.70 2.52 -6.14
C SER A 75 -2.60 0.99 -6.23
N TRP A 76 -3.50 0.28 -5.56
CA TRP A 76 -3.58 -1.19 -5.64
C TRP A 76 -3.85 -1.65 -7.07
N PHE A 77 -4.77 -0.99 -7.78
CA PHE A 77 -5.07 -1.34 -9.16
C PHE A 77 -3.85 -1.11 -10.08
N ARG A 78 -3.14 0.01 -9.91
CA ARG A 78 -1.91 0.28 -10.66
C ARG A 78 -0.83 -0.78 -10.45
N ILE A 79 -0.66 -1.26 -9.21
CA ILE A 79 0.28 -2.35 -8.91
C ILE A 79 -0.14 -3.64 -9.61
N LYS A 80 -1.45 -3.94 -9.66
CA LYS A 80 -1.97 -5.13 -10.36
C LYS A 80 -1.78 -5.06 -11.87
N VAL A 81 -2.01 -3.90 -12.47
CA VAL A 81 -1.84 -3.70 -13.92
C VAL A 81 -0.37 -3.68 -14.31
N HIS A 82 0.47 -2.98 -13.54
CA HIS A 82 1.90 -2.84 -13.79
C HIS A 82 2.70 -3.51 -12.67
N HIS A 83 2.66 -4.84 -12.61
CA HIS A 83 3.30 -5.63 -11.56
C HIS A 83 4.81 -5.83 -11.77
N SER A 84 5.42 -5.17 -12.76
CA SER A 84 6.85 -5.28 -13.03
C SER A 84 7.66 -4.50 -11.99
N ILE A 85 8.82 -5.04 -11.61
CA ILE A 85 9.71 -4.40 -10.62
C ILE A 85 10.17 -3.00 -11.05
N LYS A 86 10.30 -2.76 -12.36
CA LYS A 86 10.68 -1.45 -12.92
C LYS A 86 9.69 -0.33 -12.56
N ASP A 87 8.44 -0.67 -12.25
CA ASP A 87 7.40 0.30 -11.89
C ASP A 87 7.30 0.54 -10.38
N GLY A 88 8.09 -0.18 -9.55
CA GLY A 88 8.03 -0.11 -8.09
C GLY A 88 8.17 1.31 -7.54
N ALA A 89 9.19 2.06 -7.96
CA ALA A 89 9.40 3.45 -7.54
C ALA A 89 8.25 4.37 -7.98
N ARG A 90 7.65 4.12 -9.15
CA ARG A 90 6.51 4.89 -9.67
C ARG A 90 5.25 4.65 -8.85
N HIS A 91 5.02 3.41 -8.43
CA HIS A 91 3.90 3.05 -7.55
C HIS A 91 4.04 3.71 -6.19
N LEU A 92 5.23 3.67 -5.60
CA LEU A 92 5.51 4.34 -4.32
C LEU A 92 5.28 5.85 -4.42
N TRP A 93 5.82 6.51 -5.46
CA TRP A 93 5.59 7.94 -5.67
C TRP A 93 4.10 8.25 -5.88
N HIS A 94 3.38 7.44 -6.65
CA HIS A 94 1.95 7.65 -6.85
C HIS A 94 1.16 7.54 -5.55
N PHE A 95 1.52 6.61 -4.67
CA PHE A 95 0.90 6.47 -3.36
C PHE A 95 1.18 7.70 -2.48
N ILE A 96 2.44 8.13 -2.40
CA ILE A 96 2.85 9.33 -1.66
C ILE A 96 2.13 10.56 -2.19
N ARG A 97 2.16 10.80 -3.51
CA ARG A 97 1.48 11.92 -4.16
C ARG A 97 -0.01 11.92 -3.86
N SER A 98 -0.66 10.76 -3.96
CA SER A 98 -2.09 10.61 -3.69
C SER A 98 -2.42 10.86 -2.22
N SER A 99 -1.51 10.57 -1.28
CA SER A 99 -1.72 10.86 0.15
C SER A 99 -1.59 12.36 0.52
N ARG A 100 -1.09 13.21 -0.38
CA ARG A 100 -0.84 14.64 -0.09
C ARG A 100 -2.07 15.48 0.17
N TYR A 101 -3.25 15.08 -0.33
CA TYR A 101 -4.49 15.83 -0.08
C TYR A 101 -4.91 15.79 1.38
N LEU A 102 -4.40 14.84 2.18
CA LEU A 102 -4.82 14.69 3.56
C LEU A 102 -4.30 15.83 4.44
N PRO A 103 -5.09 16.26 5.44
CA PRO A 103 -4.62 17.13 6.52
C PRO A 103 -3.36 16.60 7.19
N LYS A 104 -2.51 17.51 7.68
CA LYS A 104 -1.22 17.16 8.31
C LYS A 104 -1.36 16.15 9.45
N LYS A 105 -2.45 16.24 10.23
CA LYS A 105 -2.81 15.29 11.30
C LYS A 105 -2.76 13.83 10.82
N TYR A 106 -3.36 13.53 9.67
CA TYR A 106 -3.42 12.17 9.14
C TYR A 106 -2.15 11.78 8.38
N ARG A 107 -1.50 12.73 7.72
CA ARG A 107 -0.20 12.49 7.07
C ARG A 107 0.86 12.02 8.07
N ASN A 108 0.90 12.61 9.26
CA ASN A 108 1.81 12.17 10.33
C ASN A 108 1.58 10.72 10.79
N ILE A 109 0.38 10.16 10.55
CA ILE A 109 0.05 8.75 10.85
C ILE A 109 0.45 7.85 9.68
N ILE A 110 0.22 8.32 8.44
CA ILE A 110 0.43 7.53 7.22
C ILE A 110 1.91 7.47 6.81
N GLU A 111 2.65 8.58 6.93
CA GLU A 111 4.06 8.65 6.52
C GLU A 111 4.94 7.59 7.21
N PRO A 112 4.82 7.35 8.54
CA PRO A 112 5.50 6.24 9.21
C PRO A 112 5.06 4.86 8.72
N VAL A 113 3.81 4.70 8.27
CA VAL A 113 3.31 3.43 7.70
C VAL A 113 3.85 3.20 6.29
N ILE A 114 4.11 4.28 5.54
CA ILE A 114 4.76 4.21 4.22
C ILE A 114 6.26 3.93 4.36
N SER A 115 6.91 4.44 5.41
CA SER A 115 8.36 4.40 5.57
C SER A 115 8.97 2.99 5.38
N PRO A 116 8.44 1.89 5.94
CA PRO A 116 8.96 0.55 5.67
C PRO A 116 8.85 0.11 4.19
N ASN A 117 7.83 0.60 3.47
CA ASN A 117 7.60 0.31 2.05
C ASN A 117 8.50 1.14 1.11
N THR A 118 9.34 2.03 1.66
CA THR A 118 10.29 2.83 0.87
C THR A 118 11.46 2.03 0.31
N TYR A 119 11.54 0.72 0.56
CA TYR A 119 12.45 -0.18 -0.15
C TYR A 119 12.33 -0.06 -1.68
N PHE A 120 11.14 0.25 -2.19
CA PHE A 120 10.95 0.50 -3.63
C PHE A 120 11.62 1.76 -4.14
N ALA A 121 11.98 2.69 -3.26
CA ALA A 121 12.75 3.86 -3.61
C ALA A 121 14.26 3.56 -3.70
N ALA A 122 14.76 2.43 -3.18
CA ALA A 122 16.19 2.13 -3.12
C ALA A 122 16.92 2.44 -4.44
N PRO A 123 18.19 2.89 -4.38
CA PRO A 123 18.87 3.47 -5.54
C PRO A 123 18.89 2.52 -6.76
N GLU A 124 19.02 1.21 -6.55
CA GLU A 124 18.93 0.20 -7.60
C GLU A 124 17.54 0.17 -8.26
N ASN A 125 16.47 0.13 -7.45
CA ASN A 125 15.08 0.13 -7.93
C ASN A 125 14.72 1.43 -8.63
N LEU A 126 15.25 2.56 -8.14
CA LEU A 126 15.07 3.85 -8.76
C LEU A 126 15.75 3.90 -10.13
N ILE A 127 17.01 3.44 -10.25
CA ILE A 127 17.71 3.39 -11.55
C ILE A 127 16.97 2.50 -12.55
N LEU A 128 16.38 1.38 -12.11
CA LEU A 128 15.52 0.54 -12.97
C LEU A 128 14.30 1.30 -13.51
N ALA A 129 13.63 2.06 -12.64
CA ALA A 129 12.49 2.89 -13.03
C ALA A 129 12.89 4.02 -14.00
N LEU A 130 14.03 4.67 -13.75
CA LEU A 130 14.58 5.73 -14.61
C LEU A 130 14.95 5.20 -16.00
N SER A 131 15.55 4.00 -16.06
CA SER A 131 16.01 3.38 -17.30
C SER A 131 14.86 3.03 -18.25
N THR A 132 13.66 2.81 -17.70
CA THR A 132 12.46 2.41 -18.45
C THR A 132 11.44 3.55 -18.58
N ASP A 133 11.82 4.79 -18.28
CA ASP A 133 10.95 5.96 -18.46
C ASP A 133 10.83 6.32 -19.94
N GLU A 134 9.68 6.83 -20.35
CA GLU A 134 9.43 7.26 -21.73
C GLU A 134 10.20 8.56 -22.07
N ARG A 135 10.47 9.39 -21.06
CA ARG A 135 11.19 10.65 -21.18
C ARG A 135 12.68 10.42 -21.39
N CYS A 136 13.20 10.87 -22.53
CA CYS A 136 14.60 10.66 -22.93
C CYS A 136 15.61 11.24 -21.92
N HIS A 137 15.34 12.42 -21.37
CA HIS A 137 16.22 13.06 -20.38
C HIS A 137 16.35 12.24 -19.08
N ILE A 138 15.30 11.53 -18.67
CA ILE A 138 15.32 10.66 -17.49
C ILE A 138 16.13 9.40 -17.74
N ARG A 139 15.98 8.76 -18.90
CA ARG A 139 16.83 7.63 -19.27
C ARG A 139 18.30 8.01 -19.36
N THR A 140 18.58 9.22 -19.86
CA THR A 140 19.94 9.78 -19.90
C THR A 140 20.51 9.98 -18.49
N LEU A 141 19.68 10.47 -17.55
CA LEU A 141 20.05 10.57 -16.14
C LEU A 141 20.37 9.19 -15.54
N ALA A 142 19.60 8.15 -15.87
CA ALA A 142 19.88 6.77 -15.43
C ALA A 142 21.26 6.31 -15.91
N ALA A 143 21.57 6.49 -17.20
CA ALA A 143 22.86 6.12 -17.77
C ALA A 143 24.02 6.85 -17.09
N ARG A 144 23.87 8.16 -16.85
CA ARG A 144 24.87 8.96 -16.12
C ARG A 144 25.09 8.46 -14.69
N ARG A 145 24.01 8.14 -13.96
CA ARG A 145 24.10 7.58 -12.59
C ARG A 145 24.81 6.23 -12.60
N ILE A 146 24.56 5.37 -13.59
CA ILE A 146 25.25 4.08 -13.74
C ILE A 146 26.74 4.27 -14.02
N ILE A 147 27.12 5.16 -14.93
CA ILE A 147 28.53 5.44 -15.26
C ILE A 147 29.26 5.95 -14.02
N LYS A 148 28.70 6.96 -13.34
CA LYS A 148 29.28 7.51 -12.10
C LYS A 148 29.41 6.46 -11.00
N ALA A 149 28.42 5.59 -10.84
CA ALA A 149 28.48 4.50 -9.86
C ALA A 149 29.55 3.44 -10.19
N ARG A 150 29.88 3.24 -11.48
CA ARG A 150 30.96 2.36 -11.91
C ARG A 150 32.35 2.98 -11.69
N GLU A 151 32.48 4.29 -11.85
CA GLU A 151 33.73 5.03 -11.64
C GLU A 151 34.21 5.02 -10.18
N ILE A 152 33.29 4.97 -9.21
CA ILE A 152 33.60 4.93 -7.77
C ILE A 152 34.32 3.61 -7.37
N GLY A 153 34.34 2.60 -8.25
CA GLY A 153 35.15 1.39 -8.09
C GLY A 153 34.62 0.40 -7.05
N PRO A 154 35.02 -0.88 -7.13
CA PRO A 154 34.61 -1.91 -6.17
C PRO A 154 35.49 -1.83 -4.95
N GLU A 155 35.19 -0.92 -4.03
CA GLU A 155 35.56 -1.19 -2.64
C GLU A 155 34.69 -2.35 -2.16
N PHE A 156 35.31 -3.54 -2.15
CA PHE A 156 34.94 -4.76 -1.45
C PHE A 156 34.05 -5.79 -2.20
N ASN A 157 34.53 -7.05 -2.17
CA ASN A 157 33.80 -8.32 -2.36
C ASN A 157 32.66 -8.51 -1.31
N VAL A 158 32.01 -7.43 -0.89
CA VAL A 158 30.99 -7.44 0.16
C VAL A 158 29.63 -7.29 -0.51
N VAL A 159 28.73 -8.20 -0.19
CA VAL A 159 27.33 -8.13 -0.60
C VAL A 159 26.78 -6.77 -0.16
N ARG A 160 26.27 -5.97 -1.10
CA ARG A 160 25.65 -4.68 -0.77
C ARG A 160 24.53 -4.91 0.23
N ARG A 161 24.64 -4.27 1.39
CA ARG A 161 23.58 -4.30 2.40
C ARG A 161 22.43 -3.42 1.93
N PHE A 162 21.24 -4.00 1.85
CA PHE A 162 20.04 -3.24 1.55
C PHE A 162 19.65 -2.38 2.76
N VAL A 163 19.53 -1.07 2.55
CA VAL A 163 19.14 -0.10 3.58
C VAL A 163 17.85 0.60 3.12
N ILE A 164 16.92 0.77 4.05
CA ILE A 164 15.67 1.51 3.80
C ILE A 164 16.03 2.99 3.62
N PRO A 165 15.79 3.58 2.44
CA PRO A 165 16.18 4.96 2.18
C PRO A 165 15.24 5.94 2.90
N ALA A 166 15.79 7.09 3.28
CA ALA A 166 14.98 8.23 3.67
C ALA A 166 14.30 8.81 2.42
N VAL A 167 12.96 8.87 2.41
CA VAL A 167 12.19 9.33 1.26
C VAL A 167 11.68 10.75 1.45
N ASN A 168 11.80 11.54 0.39
CA ASN A 168 11.22 12.88 0.31
C ASN A 168 9.72 12.82 0.00
N PHE A 169 8.88 12.94 1.03
CA PHE A 169 7.42 12.95 0.87
C PHE A 169 6.89 14.16 0.07
N ARG A 170 7.70 15.19 -0.16
CA ARG A 170 7.35 16.39 -0.94
C ARG A 170 7.83 16.34 -2.40
N ALA A 171 8.51 15.27 -2.81
CA ALA A 171 9.06 15.09 -4.16
C ALA A 171 8.05 15.37 -5.28
N THR A 172 8.38 16.22 -6.24
CA THR A 172 7.49 16.52 -7.37
C THR A 172 7.40 15.37 -8.35
N ASP A 173 8.49 14.66 -8.59
CA ASP A 173 8.57 13.48 -9.44
C ASP A 173 9.14 12.30 -8.66
N TYR A 174 9.00 11.08 -9.19
CA TYR A 174 9.57 9.89 -8.56
C TYR A 174 11.11 9.90 -8.60
N VAL A 175 11.69 10.66 -9.52
CA VAL A 175 13.14 10.89 -9.67
C VAL A 175 13.74 11.53 -8.42
N ASP A 176 12.94 12.35 -7.72
CA ASP A 176 13.34 13.14 -6.55
C ASP A 176 12.88 12.48 -5.24
N LEU A 177 12.51 11.18 -5.26
CA LEU A 177 12.12 10.45 -4.05
C LEU A 177 13.27 10.32 -3.06
N ILE A 178 14.49 10.24 -3.57
CA ILE A 178 15.73 10.15 -2.80
C ILE A 178 16.66 11.22 -3.34
N ASP A 179 17.34 11.91 -2.42
CA ASP A 179 18.44 12.84 -2.73
C ASP A 179 19.74 12.08 -3.06
#